data_AF-A0A371HZY6-F1
#
_entry.id   AF-A0A371HZY6-F1
#
_cell.length_a   1.000
_cell.length_b   1.000
_cell.length_c   1.000
_cell.angle_alpha   90.00
_cell.angle_beta   90.00
_cell.angle_gamma   90.00
#
_symmetry.space_group_name_H-M   'P 1'
#
loop_
_entity.id
_entity.type
_entity.pdbx_description
1 polymer ?
#
loop_
_entity_poly.entity_id
_entity_poly.type
_entity_poly.pdbx_seq_one_letter_code
_entity_poly.pdbx_strand_id
1 'polypeptide(L)'
;MTTTFPNRTAYGANLEESKEIQQHVDKLIEKGWVRETKSPCVFPMILVPKKDESWRMCMDCHPINTNTTRYRHLIPHLENLFNKLHSACIFF
;
A
#
# COMPACT_ATOMS: atom_id res chain seq x y z
N MET A 1 -7.17 -21.10 -16.57
CA MET A 1 -7.50 -19.68 -16.81
C MET A 1 -6.23 -18.89 -16.53
N THR A 2 -5.61 -18.30 -17.55
CA THR A 2 -4.33 -17.60 -17.44
C THR A 2 -4.54 -16.23 -16.80
N THR A 3 -4.34 -16.12 -15.49
CA THR A 3 -4.32 -14.83 -14.79
C THR A 3 -3.08 -14.05 -15.23
N THR A 4 -3.26 -13.11 -16.15
CA THR A 4 -2.19 -12.23 -16.62
C THR A 4 -1.82 -11.25 -15.50
N PHE A 5 -0.57 -11.30 -15.03
CA PHE A 5 -0.06 -10.32 -14.07
C PHE A 5 -0.11 -8.91 -14.67
N PRO A 6 -0.51 -7.89 -13.89
CA PRO A 6 -0.47 -6.52 -14.36
C PRO A 6 0.98 -6.10 -14.59
N ASN A 7 1.28 -5.65 -15.81
CA ASN A 7 2.53 -5.01 -16.18
C ASN A 7 2.20 -3.61 -16.67
N ARG A 8 2.16 -2.66 -15.73
CA ARG A 8 1.87 -1.26 -16.02
C ARG A 8 3.16 -0.45 -16.02
N THR A 9 3.31 0.38 -17.04
CA THR A 9 4.40 1.36 -17.12
C THR A 9 4.28 2.38 -15.99
N ALA A 10 5.42 2.82 -15.46
CA ALA A 10 5.49 3.90 -14.48
C ALA A 10 4.83 5.17 -15.03
N TYR A 11 4.20 5.95 -14.14
CA TYR A 11 3.76 7.29 -14.49
C TYR A 11 4.96 8.19 -14.74
N GLY A 12 4.77 9.21 -15.60
CA GLY A 12 5.77 10.25 -15.77
C GLY A 12 5.96 11.00 -14.46
N ALA A 13 7.21 11.10 -14.00
CA ALA A 13 7.60 11.86 -12.82
C ALA A 13 8.61 12.94 -13.22
N ASN A 14 8.54 14.09 -12.57
CA ASN A 14 9.54 15.13 -12.70
C ASN A 14 10.84 14.74 -11.94
N LEU A 15 11.87 15.58 -12.03
CA LEU A 15 13.17 15.28 -11.41
C LEU A 15 13.11 15.26 -9.87
N GLU A 16 12.30 16.13 -9.26
CA GLU A 16 12.15 16.18 -7.79
C GLU A 16 11.36 14.98 -7.28
N GLU A 17 10.26 14.64 -7.94
CA GLU A 17 9.46 13.46 -7.68
C GLU A 17 10.29 12.17 -7.81
N SER A 18 11.11 12.06 -8.84
CA SER A 18 12.00 10.91 -9.02
C SER A 18 13.02 10.77 -7.89
N LYS A 19 13.57 11.90 -7.40
CA LYS A 19 14.47 11.92 -6.24
C LYS A 19 13.75 11.50 -4.96
N GLU A 20 12.55 12.01 -4.72
CA GLU A 20 11.73 11.66 -3.55
C GLU A 20 11.33 10.18 -3.54
N ILE A 21 10.98 9.63 -4.71
CA ILE A 21 10.72 8.20 -4.89
C ILE A 21 11.97 7.40 -4.54
N GLN A 22 13.13 7.75 -5.10
CA GLN A 22 14.38 7.03 -4.83
C GLN A 22 14.72 7.05 -3.34
N GLN A 23 14.63 8.22 -2.68
CA GLN A 23 14.87 8.34 -1.24
C GLN A 23 13.92 7.46 -0.41
N HIS A 24 12.64 7.36 -0.79
CA HIS A 24 11.69 6.48 -0.12
C HIS A 24 12.03 5.01 -0.34
N VAL A 25 12.41 4.62 -1.56
CA VAL A 25 12.80 3.24 -1.89
C VAL A 25 14.06 2.84 -1.11
N ASP A 26 15.08 3.69 -1.05
CA ASP A 26 16.33 3.40 -0.34
C ASP A 26 16.08 3.17 1.16
N LYS A 27 15.24 4.03 1.78
CA LYS A 27 14.80 3.85 3.18
C LYS A 27 14.06 2.53 3.41
N LEU A 28 13.29 2.07 2.43
CA LEU A 28 12.58 0.79 2.52
C LEU A 28 13.52 -0.41 2.35
N ILE A 29 14.55 -0.28 1.50
CA ILE A 29 15.61 -1.28 1.33
C ILE A 29 16.43 -1.40 2.61
N GLU A 30 16.84 -0.27 3.20
CA GLU A 30 17.60 -0.22 4.45
C GLU A 30 16.83 -0.89 5.61
N LYS A 31 15.52 -0.68 5.68
CA LYS A 31 14.63 -1.35 6.64
C LYS A 31 14.39 -2.83 6.35
N GLY A 32 14.81 -3.33 5.18
CA GLY A 32 14.58 -4.71 4.72
C GLY A 32 13.14 -5.01 4.33
N TRP A 33 12.30 -3.99 4.11
CA TRP A 33 10.88 -4.19 3.75
C TRP A 33 10.69 -4.49 2.26
N VAL A 34 11.59 -3.98 1.42
CA VAL A 34 11.58 -4.22 -0.03
C VAL A 34 12.94 -4.75 -0.47
N ARG A 35 12.92 -5.48 -1.59
CA ARG A 35 14.12 -5.98 -2.27
C ARG A 35 13.93 -5.85 -3.77
N GLU A 36 15.03 -5.82 -4.51
CA GLU A 36 14.97 -5.94 -5.95
C GLU A 36 14.35 -7.28 -6.35
N THR A 37 13.47 -7.25 -7.35
CA THR A 37 12.82 -8.44 -7.88
C THR A 37 12.78 -8.41 -9.39
N LYS A 38 12.79 -9.60 -10.02
CA LYS A 38 12.57 -9.79 -11.45
C LYS A 38 11.14 -10.26 -11.72
N SER A 39 10.18 -9.75 -10.94
CA SER A 39 8.77 -10.13 -11.05
C SER A 39 8.22 -9.68 -12.40
N PRO A 40 7.41 -10.50 -13.10
CA PRO A 40 6.70 -10.07 -14.30
C PRO A 40 5.53 -9.12 -13.98
N CYS A 41 5.22 -8.93 -12.69
CA CYS A 41 4.16 -8.06 -12.20
C CYS A 41 4.75 -6.71 -11.78
N VAL A 42 4.31 -5.63 -12.43
CA VAL A 42 4.79 -4.27 -12.20
C VAL A 42 3.61 -3.33 -11.97
N PHE A 43 3.69 -2.56 -10.88
CA PHE A 43 2.71 -1.55 -10.51
C PHE A 43 3.37 -0.17 -10.54
N PRO A 44 2.68 0.85 -11.06
CA PRO A 44 3.21 2.19 -11.05
C PRO A 44 3.05 2.80 -9.66
N MET A 45 3.99 3.67 -9.31
CA MET A 45 4.00 4.41 -8.05
C MET A 45 3.56 5.84 -8.32
N ILE A 46 2.83 6.41 -7.37
CA ILE A 46 2.38 7.81 -7.37
C ILE A 46 2.86 8.50 -6.09
N LEU A 47 3.19 9.78 -6.20
CA LEU A 47 3.44 10.64 -5.05
C LEU A 47 2.18 11.46 -4.75
N VAL A 48 1.81 11.49 -3.48
CA VAL A 48 0.66 12.26 -2.99
C VAL A 48 1.16 13.26 -1.94
N PRO A 49 0.89 14.55 -2.08
CA PRO A 49 1.33 15.55 -1.10
C PRO A 49 0.53 15.38 0.20
N LYS A 50 1.21 15.50 1.34
CA LYS A 50 0.60 15.59 2.66
C LYS A 50 0.37 17.05 3.05
N LYS A 51 -0.42 17.24 4.10
CA LYS A 51 -0.64 18.53 4.75
C LYS A 51 0.64 19.11 5.38
N ASP A 52 1.57 18.26 5.80
CA ASP A 52 2.86 18.65 6.39
C ASP A 52 3.93 18.96 5.33
N GLU A 53 3.53 19.19 4.08
CA GLU A 53 4.39 19.45 2.92
C GLU A 53 5.29 18.27 2.51
N SER A 54 5.22 17.13 3.20
CA SER A 54 5.96 15.94 2.80
C SER A 54 5.19 15.09 1.79
N TRP A 55 5.88 14.20 1.09
CA TRP A 55 5.26 13.30 0.11
C TRP A 55 4.90 11.94 0.71
N ARG A 56 3.83 11.32 0.20
CA ARG A 56 3.49 9.91 0.40
C ARG A 56 3.70 9.15 -0.89
N MET A 57 4.54 8.13 -0.83
CA MET A 57 4.70 7.18 -1.91
C MET A 57 3.58 6.12 -1.83
N CYS A 58 2.75 6.03 -2.87
CA CYS A 58 1.60 5.12 -2.95
C CYS A 58 1.72 4.23 -4.19
N MET A 59 1.32 2.96 -4.07
CA MET A 59 1.30 2.02 -5.20
C MET A 59 -0.11 1.93 -5.79
N ASP A 60 -0.24 2.04 -7.12
CA ASP A 60 -1.53 1.78 -7.80
C ASP A 60 -1.81 0.27 -7.85
N CYS A 61 -2.45 -0.23 -6.80
CA CYS A 61 -2.89 -1.61 -6.69
C CYS A 61 -4.28 -1.85 -7.30
N HIS A 62 -4.91 -0.86 -7.96
CA HIS A 62 -6.22 -1.04 -8.57
C HIS A 62 -6.31 -2.26 -9.52
N PRO A 63 -5.30 -2.55 -10.37
CA PRO A 63 -5.35 -3.68 -11.29
C PRO A 63 -5.35 -5.03 -10.57
N ILE A 64 -4.57 -5.16 -9.49
CA ILE A 64 -4.49 -6.42 -8.75
C ILE A 64 -5.72 -6.60 -7.87
N ASN A 65 -6.28 -5.51 -7.32
CA ASN A 65 -7.48 -5.56 -6.50
C ASN A 65 -8.71 -6.08 -7.26
N THR A 66 -8.77 -5.85 -8.58
CA THR A 66 -9.81 -6.39 -9.46
C THR A 66 -9.64 -7.88 -9.72
N ASN A 67 -8.39 -8.36 -9.82
CA ASN A 67 -8.08 -9.76 -10.10
C ASN A 67 -8.01 -10.64 -8.85
N THR A 68 -7.76 -10.06 -7.68
CA THR A 68 -7.62 -10.79 -6.42
C THR A 68 -9.00 -11.19 -5.91
N THR A 69 -9.16 -12.48 -5.57
CA THR A 69 -10.38 -12.96 -4.91
C THR A 69 -10.57 -12.22 -3.59
N ARG A 70 -11.69 -11.51 -3.45
CA ARG A 70 -11.98 -10.73 -2.24
C ARG A 70 -12.20 -11.68 -1.06
N TYR A 71 -11.29 -11.64 -0.09
CA TYR A 71 -11.51 -12.28 1.19
C TYR A 71 -12.48 -11.43 2.02
N ARG A 72 -13.70 -11.94 2.26
CA ARG A 72 -14.75 -11.26 3.01
C ARG A 72 -14.84 -11.82 4.43
N HIS A 73 -13.89 -11.42 5.28
CA HIS A 73 -14.09 -11.57 6.73
C HIS A 73 -15.04 -10.48 7.22
N LEU A 74 -16.05 -10.86 8.01
CA LEU A 74 -16.97 -9.89 8.59
C LEU A 74 -16.22 -9.08 9.64
N ILE A 75 -16.02 -7.79 9.37
CA ILE A 75 -15.58 -6.86 10.40
C ILE A 75 -16.77 -6.71 11.36
N PRO A 76 -16.62 -7.04 12.65
CA PRO A 76 -17.71 -6.95 13.60
C PRO A 76 -18.22 -5.52 13.70
N HIS A 77 -19.54 -5.37 13.84
CA HIS A 77 -20.15 -4.06 14.09
C HIS A 77 -19.52 -3.42 15.33
N LEU A 78 -19.38 -2.09 15.31
CA LEU A 78 -18.71 -1.35 16.37
C LEU A 78 -19.34 -1.60 17.75
N GLU A 79 -20.67 -1.66 17.83
CA GLU A 79 -21.38 -1.98 19.07
C GLU A 79 -21.08 -3.39 19.59
N ASN A 80 -20.92 -4.36 18.68
CA ASN A 80 -20.55 -5.73 19.07
C ASN A 80 -19.13 -5.78 19.65
N LEU A 81 -18.24 -4.88 19.21
CA LEU A 81 -16.91 -4.73 19.81
C LEU A 81 -17.02 -4.09 21.20
N PHE A 82 -17.80 -3.01 21.36
CA PHE A 82 -17.96 -2.35 22.66
C PHE A 82 -18.64 -3.22 23.72
N ASN A 83 -19.63 -4.03 23.34
CA ASN A 83 -20.28 -4.95 24.26
C ASN A 83 -19.30 -5.99 24.84
N LYS A 84 -18.29 -6.40 24.07
CA LYS A 84 -17.21 -7.28 24.57
C LYS A 84 -16.29 -6.59 25.58
N LEU A 85 -16.22 -5.27 25.53
CA LEU A 85 -15.35 -4.44 26.37
C LEU A 85 -16.08 -3.82 27.56
N HIS A 86 -17.41 -3.97 27.65
CA HIS A 86 -18.25 -3.33 28.67
C HIS A 86 -17.88 -3.70 30.11
N SER A 87 -17.23 -4.86 30.33
CA SER A 87 -16.75 -5.29 31.64
C SER A 87 -15.26 -5.01 31.89
N ALA A 88 -14.55 -4.42 30.92
CA ALA A 88 -13.13 -4.09 31.06
C ALA A 88 -12.96 -2.69 31.66
N CYS A 89 -12.27 -2.59 32.80
CA CYS A 89 -11.91 -1.30 33.40
C CYS A 89 -10.52 -0.80 32.98
N ILE A 90 -9.70 -1.67 32.38
CA ILE A 90 -8.34 -1.33 31.94
C ILE A 90 -8.16 -1.83 30.51
N PHE A 91 -7.73 -0.94 29.63
CA PHE A 91 -7.32 -1.22 28.25
C PHE A 91 -5.81 -1.01 28.19
N PHE A 92 -5.07 -2.05 27.80
CA PHE A 92 -3.62 -1.99 27.59
C PHE A 92 -3.30 -1.74 26.12
#